data_AF-A0A1S2LGY6-F1
#
_entry.id   AF-A0A1S2LGY6-F1
#
_cell.length_a   1.000
_cell.length_b   1.000
_cell.length_c   1.000
_cell.angle_alpha   90.00
_cell.angle_beta   90.00
_cell.angle_gamma   90.00
#
_symmetry.space_group_name_H-M   'P 1'
#
loop_
_entity.id
_entity.type
_entity.pdbx_description
1 polymer ?
#
loop_
_entity_poly.entity_id
_entity_poly.type
_entity_poly.pdbx_seq_one_letter_code
_entity_poly.pdbx_strand_id
1 'polypeptide(L)' 'MSELNSEAYAASKDGILALTHALAATLSADAIKVNTISPGWIAINEVDHQQHFSKRVGKPSDIAKGCLFKRRRTMIS' A
#
# COMPACT_ATOMS: atom_id res chain seq x y z
N MET A 1 -7.45 2.14 -8.39
CA MET A 1 -8.35 1.16 -9.03
C MET A 1 -9.63 1.92 -9.28
N SER A 2 -9.97 2.15 -10.55
CA SER A 2 -11.11 2.96 -10.97
C SER A 2 -12.07 2.08 -11.76
N GLU A 3 -12.40 0.93 -11.17
CA GLU A 3 -13.36 -0.01 -11.73
C GLU A 3 -14.79 0.49 -11.42
N LEU A 4 -15.74 0.15 -12.29
CA LEU A 4 -17.14 0.53 -12.12
C LEU A 4 -17.72 -0.05 -10.81
N ASN A 5 -18.49 0.73 -10.06
CA ASN A 5 -19.09 0.35 -8.76
C ASN A 5 -18.08 0.08 -7.62
N SER A 6 -16.88 0.67 -7.69
CA SER A 6 -15.84 0.53 -6.65
C SER A 6 -15.69 1.77 -5.76
N GLU A 7 -16.65 2.70 -5.77
CA GLU A 7 -16.57 4.01 -5.09
C GLU A 7 -16.42 3.86 -3.58
N ALA A 8 -17.24 3.01 -2.94
CA ALA A 8 -17.15 2.76 -1.51
C ALA A 8 -15.80 2.13 -1.11
N TYR A 9 -15.27 1.26 -1.98
CA TYR A 9 -13.96 0.63 -1.79
C TYR A 9 -12.80 1.62 -1.99
N ALA A 10 -12.89 2.49 -3.00
CA ALA A 10 -11.94 3.58 -3.22
C ALA A 10 -11.95 4.56 -2.04
N ALA A 11 -13.13 5.00 -1.60
CA ALA A 11 -13.29 5.88 -0.45
C ALA A 11 -12.72 5.26 0.84
N SER A 12 -12.96 3.98 1.08
CA SER A 12 -12.39 3.27 2.23
C SER A 12 -10.85 3.21 2.18
N LYS A 13 -10.27 2.97 1.01
CA LYS A 13 -8.81 2.94 0.81
C LYS A 13 -8.17 4.31 1.01
N ASP A 14 -8.76 5.36 0.47
CA ASP A 14 -8.28 6.72 0.68
C ASP A 14 -8.47 7.17 2.13
N GLY A 15 -9.53 6.70 2.79
CA GLY A 15 -9.73 6.87 4.23
C GLY A 15 -8.58 6.30 5.07
N ILE A 16 -8.05 5.11 4.70
CA ILE A 16 -6.89 4.52 5.37
C ILE A 16 -5.64 5.38 5.18
N LEU A 17 -5.44 5.98 4.01
CA LEU A 17 -4.32 6.91 3.76
C LEU A 17 -4.42 8.15 4.66
N ALA A 18 -5.60 8.78 4.72
CA ALA A 18 -5.82 9.93 5.59
C ALA A 18 -5.64 9.58 7.08
N LEU A 19 -6.18 8.43 7.51
CA LEU A 19 -6.05 7.93 8.88
C LEU A 19 -4.58 7.67 9.25
N THR A 20 -3.80 7.08 8.34
CA THR A 20 -2.36 6.86 8.52
C THR A 20 -1.64 8.18 8.80
N HIS A 21 -1.97 9.23 8.05
CA HIS A 21 -1.38 10.56 8.23
C HIS A 21 -1.74 11.17 9.59
N ALA A 22 -3.03 11.12 9.97
CA ALA A 22 -3.48 11.63 11.27
C ALA A 22 -2.82 10.89 12.44
N LEU A 23 -2.77 9.55 12.40
CA LEU A 23 -2.12 8.73 13.43
C LEU A 23 -0.61 8.97 13.51
N ALA A 24 0.07 9.18 12.37
CA ALA A 24 1.49 9.51 12.37
C ALA A 24 1.76 10.84 13.10
N ALA A 25 0.90 11.84 12.95
CA ALA A 25 1.01 13.10 13.67
C ALA A 25 0.80 12.89 15.18
N THR A 26 -0.28 12.20 15.57
CA THR A 26 -0.62 11.95 16.98
C THR A 26 0.44 11.14 17.72
N LEU A 27 0.94 10.06 17.12
CA LEU A 27 1.86 9.13 17.78
C LEU A 27 3.34 9.49 17.62
N SER A 28 3.64 10.60 16.94
CA SER A 28 5.01 11.07 16.73
C SER A 28 5.74 11.37 18.05
N ALA A 29 5.02 11.89 19.04
CA ALA A 29 5.56 12.20 20.37
C ALA A 29 6.05 10.94 21.11
N ASP A 30 5.44 9.78 20.85
CA ASP A 30 5.83 8.49 21.42
C ASP A 30 6.92 7.76 20.59
N ALA A 31 7.51 8.46 19.61
CA ALA A 31 8.47 7.90 18.66
C ALA A 31 7.92 6.70 17.84
N ILE A 32 6.60 6.64 17.63
CA ILE A 32 5.94 5.59 16.85
C ILE A 32 5.78 6.06 15.40
N LYS A 33 6.24 5.24 14.45
CA LYS A 33 6.06 5.49 13.01
C LYS A 33 4.81 4.77 12.50
N VAL A 34 3.92 5.50 11.85
CA VAL A 34 2.75 4.94 11.15
C VAL A 34 2.94 5.07 9.65
N ASN A 35 2.74 3.98 8.90
CA ASN A 35 2.90 3.94 7.45
C ASN A 35 1.81 3.09 6.82
N THR A 36 1.44 3.43 5.59
CA THR A 36 0.60 2.62 4.72
C THR A 36 1.40 2.18 3.49
N ILE A 37 1.06 1.00 2.96
CA ILE A 37 1.56 0.51 1.69
C ILE A 37 0.35 0.37 0.77
N SER A 38 0.39 1.07 -0.37
CA SER A 38 -0.63 1.00 -1.41
C SER A 38 -0.13 0.09 -2.52
N PRO A 39 -0.40 -1.23 -2.47
CA PRO A 39 0.05 -2.13 -3.52
C PRO A 39 -0.69 -1.84 -4.83
N GLY A 40 0.02 -2.07 -5.93
CA GLY A 40 -0.61 -2.27 -7.23
C GLY A 40 -1.31 -3.64 -7.29
N TRP A 41 -1.75 -4.02 -8.49
CA TRP A 41 -2.34 -5.34 -8.71
C TRP A 41 -1.33 -6.46 -8.40
N ILE A 42 -1.80 -7.51 -7.75
CA ILE A 42 -1.05 -8.73 -7.46
C ILE A 42 -1.77 -9.90 -8.10
N ALA A 43 -1.03 -10.68 -8.89
CA ALA A 43 -1.57 -11.84 -9.59
C ALA A 43 -1.82 -12.93 -8.55
N ILE A 44 -3.06 -13.41 -8.52
CA ILE A 44 -3.47 -14.52 -7.66
C ILE A 44 -3.52 -15.81 -8.49
N ASN A 45 -3.75 -15.70 -9.80
CA ASN A 45 -3.77 -16.78 -10.78
C ASN A 45 -3.06 -16.40 -12.10
N GLU A 46 -2.69 -17.38 -12.93
CA GLU A 46 -2.00 -17.16 -14.22
C GLU A 46 -2.82 -16.30 -15.22
N VAL A 47 -4.15 -16.31 -15.09
CA VAL A 47 -5.07 -15.54 -15.94
C VAL A 47 -4.94 -14.02 -15.71
N ASP A 48 -4.52 -13.58 -14.52
CA ASP A 48 -4.33 -12.16 -14.18
C ASP A 48 -3.14 -11.52 -14.93
N HIS A 49 -2.23 -12.32 -15.49
CA HIS A 49 -1.08 -11.80 -16.24
C HIS A 49 -1.47 -11.16 -17.59
N GLN A 50 -2.62 -11.54 -18.16
CA GLN A 50 -3.04 -11.10 -19.50
C GLN A 50 -3.71 -9.72 -19.50
N GLN A 51 -4.27 -9.27 -18.37
CA GLN A 51 -5.00 -7.99 -18.27
C GLN A 51 -4.10 -6.78 -17.94
N HIS A 52 -2.82 -6.99 -17.68
CA HIS A 52 -1.89 -5.91 -17.34
C HIS A 52 -1.27 -5.26 -18.58
N PHE A 53 -1.48 -3.95 -18.77
CA PHE A 53 -0.88 -3.15 -19.85
C PHE A 53 0.65 -3.23 -19.92
N SER A 54 1.31 -3.55 -18.80
CA SER A 54 2.77 -3.73 -18.69
C SER A 54 3.24 -5.19 -18.71
N LYS A 55 2.31 -6.17 -18.78
CA LYS A 55 2.56 -7.63 -18.65
C LYS A 55 3.39 -8.05 -17.43
N ARG A 56 3.57 -7.17 -16.45
CA ARG A 56 4.21 -7.45 -15.16
C ARG A 56 3.22 -7.16 -14.07
N VAL A 57 2.94 -8.18 -13.28
CA VAL A 57 2.09 -8.09 -12.10
C VAL A 57 2.96 -8.20 -10.86
N GLY A 58 2.60 -7.47 -9.79
CA GLY A 58 3.33 -7.52 -8.53
C GLY A 58 3.23 -8.91 -7.88
N LYS A 59 4.26 -9.32 -7.14
CA LYS A 59 4.23 -10.54 -6.34
C LYS A 59 3.98 -10.20 -4.87
N PRO A 60 3.35 -11.09 -4.07
CA PRO A 60 3.20 -10.87 -2.63
C PRO A 60 4.54 -10.58 -1.91
N SER A 61 5.64 -11.18 -2.40
CA SER A 61 6.98 -10.93 -1.88
C SER A 61 7.48 -9.48 -2.07
N ASP A 62 6.93 -8.74 -3.03
CA ASP A 62 7.28 -7.33 -3.24
C ASP A 62 6.63 -6.44 -2.16
N ILE A 63 5.41 -6.75 -1.73
CA ILE A 63 4.79 -6.10 -0.56
C ILE A 63 5.59 -6.42 0.70
N ALA A 64 5.96 -7.68 0.91
CA ALA A 64 6.71 -8.09 2.11
C ALA A 64 8.05 -7.32 2.22
N LYS A 65 8.75 -7.12 1.10
CA LYS A 65 9.95 -6.26 1.04
C LYS A 65 9.63 -4.80 1.39
N GLY A 66 8.51 -4.27 0.91
CA GLY A 66 8.02 -2.94 1.28
C GLY A 66 7.79 -2.78 2.78
N CYS A 67 7.14 -3.76 3.42
CA CYS A 67 6.95 -3.79 4.88
C CYS A 67 8.28 -3.78 5.63
N LEU A 68 9.23 -4.64 5.20
CA LEU A 68 10.56 -4.70 5.78
C LEU A 68 11.33 -3.39 5.62
N PHE A 69 11.21 -2.73 4.47
CA PHE A 69 11.83 -1.43 4.21
C PHE A 69 11.32 -0.36 5.17
N LYS A 70 9.99 -0.23 5.34
CA LYS A 70 9.38 0.75 6.24
C LYS A 70 9.72 0.54 7.72
N ARG A 71 9.99 -0.71 8.12
CA ARG A 71 10.48 -1.05 9.46
C ARG A 71 11.88 -0.48 9.73
N ARG A 72 12.73 -0.34 8.70
CA ARG A 72 14.13 0.06 8.91
C ARG A 72 14.22 1.43 9.58
N ARG A 73 15.12 1.52 10.56
CA ARG A 73 15.49 2.74 11.29
C ARG A 73 16.56 3.47 10.46
N THR A 74 16.33 3.66 9.17
CA THR A 74 17.28 4.39 8.33
C THR A 74 17.01 5.87 8.54
N MET A 75 17.93 6.56 9.23
CA MET A 75 18.02 8.02 9.17
C MET A 75 18.30 8.37 7.71
N ILE A 76 17.29 8.89 7.01
CA ILE A 76 17.54 9.69 5.82
C ILE A 76 17.95 11.05 6.38
N SER A 77 19.27 11.25 6.46
CA SER A 77 19.90 12.55 6.66
C SER A 77 19.62 13.46 5.47
#